data_AF-A0A0F9QFF0-F1
#
_entry.id   AF-A0A0F9QFF0-F1
#
_cell.length_a   1.000
_cell.length_b   1.000
_cell.length_c   1.000
_cell.angle_alpha   90.00
_cell.angle_beta   90.00
_cell.angle_gamma   90.00
#
_symmetry.space_group_name_H-M   'P 1'
#
loop_
_entity.id
_entity.type
_entity.pdbx_description
1 polymer ?
#
loop_
_entity_poly.entity_id
_entity_poly.type
_entity_poly.pdbx_seq_one_letter_code
_entity_poly.pdbx_strand_id
1 'polypeptide(L)'
;MVISAFCGTGKSYLCEQSFDLKYIEFECWKYDQSEFPSNYVTDVLSRIGEVDIIFVSTNPMSLNLLIKSGVKVILIYPELQLKDEYLSRYINRCSSYDFIKTLSTYWEIWIRESMANKSCQHVVLTQGQYISDVLSQFIKESK
;
A
#
# COMPACT_ATOMS: atom_id res chain seq x y z
N MET A 1 4.14 12.65 -0.78
CA MET A 1 3.10 12.02 0.06
C MET A 1 3.41 10.53 0.22
N VAL A 2 3.20 9.93 1.40
CA VAL A 2 3.42 8.48 1.61
C VAL A 2 2.09 7.77 1.83
N ILE A 3 1.83 6.74 1.02
CA ILE A 3 0.63 5.92 1.08
C ILE A 3 1.03 4.47 1.34
N SER A 4 0.62 3.93 2.49
CA SER A 4 0.68 2.50 2.76
C SER A 4 -0.57 1.86 2.17
N ALA A 5 -0.41 0.96 1.21
CA ALA A 5 -1.53 0.46 0.43
C ALA A 5 -1.53 -1.06 0.32
N PHE A 6 -2.68 -1.67 0.61
CA PHE A 6 -2.87 -3.12 0.57
C PHE A 6 -2.61 -3.68 -0.84
N CYS A 7 -2.19 -4.93 -0.95
CA CYS A 7 -1.89 -5.52 -2.25
C CYS A 7 -3.17 -5.62 -3.12
N GLY A 8 -3.06 -5.34 -4.43
CA GLY A 8 -4.20 -5.48 -5.35
C GLY A 8 -5.11 -4.24 -5.46
N THR A 9 -4.70 -3.14 -4.85
CA THR A 9 -5.43 -1.85 -4.86
C THR A 9 -5.09 -0.94 -6.06
N GLY A 10 -4.21 -1.38 -6.97
CA GLY A 10 -3.86 -0.63 -8.19
C GLY A 10 -2.57 0.20 -8.15
N LYS A 11 -1.72 0.05 -7.11
CA LYS A 11 -0.43 0.77 -6.98
C LYS A 11 0.45 0.69 -8.23
N SER A 12 0.80 -0.52 -8.66
CA SER A 12 1.75 -0.74 -9.76
C SER A 12 1.22 -0.17 -11.08
N TYR A 13 -0.10 -0.26 -11.31
CA TYR A 13 -0.75 0.39 -12.44
C TYR A 13 -0.56 1.91 -12.42
N LEU A 14 -0.72 2.55 -11.25
CA LEU A 14 -0.46 4.00 -11.11
C LEU A 14 1.01 4.36 -11.34
N CYS A 15 1.95 3.49 -10.96
CA CYS A 15 3.38 3.72 -11.20
C CYS A 15 3.78 3.57 -12.68
N GLU A 16 3.15 2.65 -13.40
CA GLU A 16 3.42 2.40 -14.82
C GLU A 16 2.76 3.43 -15.73
N GLN A 17 1.60 3.95 -15.34
CA GLN A 17 0.91 4.99 -16.08
C GLN A 17 1.52 6.36 -15.75
N SER A 18 2.04 7.04 -16.76
CA SER A 18 2.50 8.43 -16.62
C SER A 18 1.29 9.37 -16.56
N PHE A 19 0.80 9.63 -15.35
CA PHE A 19 -0.09 10.75 -15.08
C PHE A 19 0.69 12.05 -14.83
N ASP A 20 0.01 13.14 -14.51
CA ASP A 20 0.62 14.42 -14.11
C ASP A 20 1.45 14.37 -12.82
N LEU A 21 1.51 13.20 -12.15
CA LEU A 21 2.23 12.98 -10.90
C LEU A 21 3.32 11.92 -11.07
N LYS A 22 4.38 12.07 -10.28
CA LYS A 22 5.47 11.11 -10.15
C LYS A 22 5.18 10.15 -9.01
N TYR A 23 5.17 8.86 -9.32
CA TYR A 23 4.94 7.78 -8.38
C TYR A 23 6.17 6.92 -8.22
N ILE A 24 6.35 6.33 -7.04
CA ILE A 24 7.27 5.22 -6.82
C ILE A 24 6.63 4.19 -5.90
N GLU A 25 6.88 2.91 -6.15
CA GLU A 25 6.43 1.80 -5.29
C GLU A 25 7.64 1.09 -4.68
N PHE A 26 7.60 0.92 -3.35
CA PHE A 26 8.59 0.16 -2.59
C PHE A 26 8.03 -1.19 -2.16
N GLU A 27 8.55 -2.25 -2.78
CA GLU A 27 8.15 -3.63 -2.49
C GLU A 27 9.03 -4.25 -1.39
N CYS A 28 8.47 -4.47 -0.20
CA CYS A 28 9.22 -4.93 0.97
C CYS A 28 9.91 -6.29 0.79
N TRP A 29 9.39 -7.16 -0.09
CA TRP A 29 9.95 -8.48 -0.36
C TRP A 29 11.27 -8.44 -1.16
N LYS A 30 11.62 -7.28 -1.76
CA LYS A 30 12.88 -7.08 -2.48
C LYS A 30 14.06 -6.73 -1.58
N TYR A 31 13.80 -6.46 -0.30
CA TYR A 31 14.81 -6.01 0.65
C TYR A 31 15.47 -7.16 1.39
N ASP A 32 16.73 -6.97 1.80
CA ASP A 32 17.41 -7.92 2.68
C ASP A 32 16.67 -7.99 4.02
N GLN A 33 16.23 -9.20 4.37
CA GLN A 33 15.47 -9.48 5.58
C GLN A 33 16.31 -9.39 6.85
N SER A 34 17.64 -9.44 6.75
CA SER A 34 18.54 -9.29 7.89
C SER A 34 18.57 -7.85 8.44
N GLU A 35 18.27 -6.86 7.59
CA GLU A 35 18.24 -5.43 7.94
C GLU A 35 16.83 -4.83 7.92
N PHE A 36 15.83 -5.60 7.50
CA PHE A 36 14.45 -5.15 7.42
C PHE A 36 13.86 -4.91 8.83
N PRO A 37 13.07 -3.83 9.06
CA PRO A 37 12.59 -2.84 8.09
C PRO A 37 13.47 -1.59 7.92
N SER A 38 14.66 -1.53 8.52
CA SER A 38 15.46 -0.30 8.58
C SER A 38 15.99 0.15 7.22
N ASN A 39 16.51 -0.79 6.42
CA ASN A 39 16.96 -0.52 5.05
C ASN A 39 15.81 0.00 4.16
N TYR A 40 14.64 -0.67 4.24
CA TYR A 40 13.42 -0.28 3.55
C TYR A 40 12.96 1.14 3.89
N VAL A 41 12.88 1.46 5.20
CA VAL A 41 12.44 2.78 5.64
C VAL A 41 13.44 3.86 5.27
N THR A 42 14.74 3.58 5.33
CA THR A 42 15.79 4.52 4.91
C THR A 42 15.61 4.94 3.45
N ASP A 43 15.39 3.97 2.56
CA ASP A 43 15.14 4.25 1.15
C ASP A 43 13.84 5.05 0.93
N VAL A 44 12.75 4.66 1.61
CA VAL A 44 11.48 5.40 1.54
C VAL A 44 11.68 6.86 1.95
N LEU A 45 12.37 7.10 3.07
CA LEU A 45 12.64 8.46 3.57
C LEU A 45 13.47 9.28 2.57
N SER A 46 14.45 8.67 1.91
CA SER A 46 15.29 9.35 0.92
C SER A 46 14.52 9.88 -0.29
N ARG A 47 13.37 9.28 -0.62
CA ARG A 47 12.53 9.70 -1.77
C ARG A 47 11.47 10.73 -1.39
N ILE A 48 11.28 11.02 -0.11
CA ILE A 48 10.30 12.02 0.33
C ILE A 48 10.75 13.39 -0.21
N GLY A 49 9.91 14.00 -1.04
CA GLY A 49 10.17 15.28 -1.69
C GLY A 49 10.75 15.17 -3.10
N GLU A 50 11.24 14.00 -3.52
CA GLU A 50 11.70 13.76 -4.90
C GLU A 50 10.55 13.39 -5.84
N VAL A 51 9.51 12.76 -5.30
CA VAL A 51 8.31 12.31 -6.01
C VAL A 51 7.04 12.76 -5.30
N ASP A 52 5.94 12.84 -6.03
CA ASP A 52 4.66 13.27 -5.49
C ASP A 52 4.08 12.23 -4.54
N ILE A 53 4.15 10.95 -4.93
CA ILE A 53 3.52 9.83 -4.21
C ILE A 53 4.48 8.65 -4.08
N ILE A 54 4.64 8.19 -2.85
CA ILE A 54 5.39 6.99 -2.50
C ILE A 54 4.42 5.94 -1.99
N PHE A 55 4.34 4.81 -2.67
CA PHE A 55 3.60 3.65 -2.20
C PHE A 55 4.49 2.70 -1.41
N VAL A 56 4.00 2.32 -0.24
CA VAL A 56 4.63 1.32 0.64
C VAL A 56 3.64 0.20 0.95
N SER A 57 4.16 -0.95 1.40
CA SER A 57 3.31 -2.07 1.83
C SER A 57 2.55 -1.75 3.13
N THR A 58 1.51 -2.51 3.43
CA THR A 58 0.80 -2.47 4.73
C THR A 58 1.49 -3.27 5.82
N ASN A 59 2.77 -3.63 5.64
CA ASN A 59 3.53 -4.36 6.64
C ASN A 59 3.59 -3.57 7.96
N PRO A 60 3.14 -4.14 9.09
CA PRO A 60 3.08 -3.42 10.36
C PRO A 60 4.43 -2.90 10.85
N MET A 61 5.54 -3.63 10.61
CA MET A 61 6.86 -3.23 11.07
C MET A 61 7.37 -1.98 10.32
N SER A 62 7.30 -1.99 8.99
CA SER A 62 7.68 -0.83 8.17
C SER A 62 6.79 0.37 8.45
N LEU A 63 5.48 0.16 8.55
CA LEU A 63 4.52 1.23 8.80
C LEU A 63 4.76 1.90 10.16
N ASN A 64 4.95 1.10 11.21
CA ASN A 64 5.26 1.62 12.55
C ASN A 64 6.57 2.42 12.58
N LEU A 65 7.61 1.94 11.88
CA LEU A 65 8.88 2.64 11.83
C LEU A 65 8.77 3.98 11.08
N LEU A 66 8.06 4.03 9.94
CA LEU A 66 7.78 5.29 9.22
C LEU A 66 7.06 6.32 10.10
N ILE A 67 6.03 5.89 10.83
CA ILE A 67 5.28 6.76 11.75
C ILE A 67 6.18 7.28 12.87
N LYS A 68 7.00 6.40 13.46
CA LYS A 68 7.98 6.79 14.50
C LYS A 68 9.02 7.78 13.98
N SER A 69 9.36 7.72 12.71
CA SER A 69 10.22 8.69 12.01
C SER A 69 9.51 10.00 11.66
N GLY A 70 8.25 10.20 12.09
CA GLY A 70 7.48 11.42 11.88
C GLY A 70 6.79 11.51 10.52
N VAL A 71 6.79 10.43 9.73
CA VAL A 71 6.13 10.41 8.42
C VAL A 71 4.62 10.28 8.63
N LYS A 72 3.86 11.25 8.10
CA LYS A 72 2.40 11.12 7.97
C LYS A 72 2.08 10.13 6.87
N VAL A 73 1.40 9.04 7.22
CA VAL A 73 1.04 7.97 6.30
C VAL A 73 -0.47 7.85 6.15
N ILE A 74 -0.94 7.79 4.92
CA ILE A 74 -2.31 7.38 4.58
C ILE A 74 -2.31 5.87 4.40
N LEU A 75 -3.14 5.16 5.15
CA LEU A 75 -3.31 3.72 5.10
C LEU A 75 -4.56 3.36 4.28
N ILE A 76 -4.35 2.75 3.12
CA ILE A 76 -5.41 2.37 2.18
C ILE A 76 -5.53 0.85 2.11
N TYR A 77 -6.72 0.32 2.39
CA TYR A 77 -7.00 -1.11 2.38
C TYR A 77 -8.47 -1.38 2.03
N PRO A 78 -8.82 -2.55 1.49
CA PRO A 78 -10.21 -2.86 1.18
C PRO A 78 -11.05 -3.20 2.42
N GLU A 79 -12.37 -3.11 2.27
CA GLU A 79 -13.29 -3.70 3.22
C GLU A 79 -13.07 -5.22 3.36
N LEU A 80 -13.28 -5.75 4.57
CA LEU A 80 -13.02 -7.14 4.91
C LEU A 80 -13.79 -8.14 4.02
N GLN A 81 -15.00 -7.78 3.57
CA GLN A 81 -15.84 -8.62 2.73
C GLN A 81 -15.34 -8.77 1.28
N LEU A 82 -14.37 -7.98 0.82
CA LEU A 82 -13.94 -7.95 -0.58
C LEU A 82 -12.91 -9.04 -0.95
N LYS A 83 -12.82 -10.10 -0.14
CA LYS A 83 -11.87 -11.20 -0.35
C LYS A 83 -11.96 -11.76 -1.77
N ASP A 84 -13.15 -12.11 -2.22
CA ASP A 84 -13.36 -12.77 -3.51
C ASP A 84 -13.05 -11.85 -4.69
N GLU A 85 -13.38 -10.56 -4.56
CA GLU A 85 -13.02 -9.56 -5.57
C GLU A 85 -11.50 -9.47 -5.72
N TYR A 86 -10.76 -9.37 -4.60
CA TYR A 86 -9.32 -9.27 -4.65
C TYR A 86 -8.68 -10.55 -5.18
N LEU A 87 -9.11 -11.73 -4.72
CA LEU A 87 -8.64 -13.00 -5.29
C LEU A 87 -8.88 -13.04 -6.82
N SER A 88 -10.04 -12.59 -7.29
CA SER A 88 -10.35 -12.50 -8.73
C SER A 88 -9.41 -11.55 -9.46
N ARG A 89 -9.07 -10.38 -8.90
CA ARG A 89 -8.06 -9.46 -9.48
C ARG A 89 -6.72 -10.16 -9.69
N TYR A 90 -6.28 -10.99 -8.73
CA TYR A 90 -5.02 -11.73 -8.82
C TYR A 90 -5.06 -12.91 -9.80
N ILE A 91 -6.19 -13.61 -9.87
CA ILE A 91 -6.41 -14.68 -10.86
C ILE A 91 -6.40 -14.09 -12.27
N ASN A 92 -7.15 -13.02 -12.51
CA ASN A 92 -7.29 -12.40 -13.85
C ASN A 92 -5.98 -11.83 -14.40
N ARG A 93 -5.04 -11.47 -13.54
CA ARG A 93 -3.69 -10.99 -13.94
C ARG A 93 -2.63 -12.09 -13.94
N CYS A 94 -3.04 -13.36 -13.87
CA CYS A 94 -2.15 -14.54 -13.88
C CYS A 94 -1.07 -14.51 -12.78
N SER A 95 -1.40 -14.02 -11.58
CA SER A 95 -0.48 -14.10 -10.44
C SER A 95 -0.22 -15.55 -10.04
N SER A 96 0.92 -15.81 -9.40
CA SER A 96 1.30 -17.16 -8.98
C SER A 96 0.28 -17.75 -8.00
N TYR A 97 0.07 -19.07 -8.11
CA TYR A 97 -0.82 -19.80 -7.22
C TYR A 97 -0.42 -19.64 -5.75
N ASP A 98 0.87 -19.70 -5.45
CA ASP A 98 1.39 -19.55 -4.07
C ASP A 98 1.08 -18.17 -3.49
N PHE A 99 1.16 -17.12 -4.31
CA PHE A 99 0.77 -15.78 -3.87
C PHE A 99 -0.74 -15.71 -3.58
N ILE A 100 -1.58 -16.21 -4.50
CA ILE A 100 -3.04 -16.21 -4.34
C ILE A 100 -3.45 -17.00 -3.08
N LYS A 101 -2.82 -18.16 -2.86
CA LYS A 101 -3.03 -18.99 -1.67
C LYS A 101 -2.63 -18.24 -0.39
N THR A 102 -1.48 -17.57 -0.39
CA THR A 102 -1.01 -16.76 0.73
C THR A 102 -2.00 -15.63 1.03
N LEU A 103 -2.40 -14.87 0.01
CA LEU A 103 -3.40 -13.81 0.15
C LEU A 103 -4.72 -14.35 0.70
N SER A 104 -5.24 -15.46 0.17
CA SER A 104 -6.48 -16.07 0.65
C SER A 104 -6.38 -16.53 2.11
N THR A 105 -5.21 -17.05 2.51
CA THR A 105 -4.97 -17.56 3.86
C THR A 105 -4.91 -16.43 4.88
N TYR A 106 -4.20 -15.35 4.56
CA TYR A 106 -3.94 -14.26 5.50
C TYR A 106 -4.86 -13.04 5.33
N TRP A 107 -5.78 -13.06 4.37
CA TRP A 107 -6.70 -11.95 4.05
C TRP A 107 -7.28 -11.29 5.30
N GLU A 108 -7.99 -12.07 6.12
CA GLU A 108 -8.69 -11.54 7.28
C GLU A 108 -7.72 -10.95 8.31
N ILE A 109 -6.58 -11.62 8.53
CA ILE A 109 -5.55 -11.17 9.47
C ILE A 109 -4.98 -9.83 9.01
N TRP A 110 -4.54 -9.72 7.75
CA TRP A 110 -3.90 -8.50 7.26
C TRP A 110 -4.86 -7.30 7.19
N ILE A 111 -6.13 -7.54 6.86
CA ILE A 111 -7.14 -6.47 6.90
C ILE A 111 -7.42 -6.04 8.34
N ARG A 112 -7.56 -6.98 9.28
CA ARG A 112 -7.77 -6.66 10.71
C ARG A 112 -6.57 -5.93 11.31
N GLU A 113 -5.35 -6.29 10.94
CA GLU A 113 -4.13 -5.55 11.31
C GLU A 113 -4.16 -4.11 10.80
N SER A 114 -4.61 -3.91 9.56
CA SER A 114 -4.79 -2.58 8.98
C SER A 114 -5.86 -1.77 9.72
N MET A 115 -7.00 -2.40 10.07
CA MET A 115 -8.08 -1.77 10.85
C MET A 115 -7.65 -1.41 12.29
N ALA A 116 -6.78 -2.20 12.90
CA ALA A 116 -6.34 -2.02 14.27
C ALA A 116 -5.30 -0.88 14.43
N ASN A 117 -4.64 -0.48 13.34
CA ASN A 117 -3.76 0.68 13.35
C ASN A 117 -4.59 1.94 13.69
N LYS A 118 -4.12 2.76 14.63
CA LYS A 118 -4.79 4.03 15.00
C LYS A 118 -3.92 5.25 14.75
N SER A 119 -2.72 5.03 14.22
CA SER A 119 -1.67 6.03 14.06
C SER A 119 -1.58 6.57 12.63
N CYS A 120 -2.46 6.08 11.73
CA CYS A 120 -2.57 6.52 10.34
C CYS A 120 -3.91 7.19 10.08
N GLN A 121 -3.99 7.91 8.96
CA GLN A 121 -5.27 8.25 8.36
C GLN A 121 -5.74 7.06 7.52
N HIS A 122 -6.99 6.62 7.68
CA HIS A 122 -7.50 5.42 7.02
C HIS A 122 -8.37 5.78 5.82
N VAL A 123 -8.21 5.02 4.74
CA VAL A 123 -9.10 5.03 3.58
C VAL A 123 -9.48 3.59 3.29
N VAL A 124 -10.76 3.28 3.46
CA VAL A 124 -11.28 1.93 3.24
C VAL A 124 -11.90 1.90 1.85
N LEU A 125 -11.36 1.06 0.96
CA LEU A 125 -11.88 0.88 -0.40
C LEU A 125 -13.09 -0.03 -0.36
N THR A 126 -14.19 0.42 -0.97
CA THR A 126 -15.40 -0.40 -1.16
C THR A 126 -15.32 -1.19 -2.46
N GLN A 127 -16.32 -2.05 -2.69
CA GLN A 127 -16.41 -2.89 -3.88
C GLN A 127 -16.15 -2.10 -5.18
N GLY A 128 -15.30 -2.63 -6.04
CA GLY A 128 -14.95 -2.04 -7.33
C GLY A 128 -14.00 -0.83 -7.29
N GLN A 129 -13.64 -0.31 -6.11
CA GLN A 129 -12.74 0.83 -6.01
C GLN A 129 -11.26 0.44 -6.05
N TYR A 130 -10.46 1.38 -6.54
CA TYR A 130 -9.00 1.38 -6.59
C TYR A 130 -8.47 2.67 -5.94
N ILE A 131 -7.16 2.73 -5.72
CA ILE A 131 -6.51 3.94 -5.20
C ILE A 131 -6.83 5.15 -6.10
N SER A 132 -6.86 4.97 -7.43
CA SER A 132 -7.18 6.03 -8.39
C SER A 132 -8.50 6.76 -8.09
N ASP A 133 -9.50 6.04 -7.58
CA ASP A 133 -10.84 6.58 -7.34
C ASP A 133 -10.86 7.49 -6.10
N VAL A 134 -9.97 7.22 -5.14
CA VAL A 134 -9.90 7.96 -3.86
C VAL A 134 -8.73 8.96 -3.82
N LEU A 135 -7.76 8.86 -4.71
CA LEU A 135 -6.52 9.64 -4.66
C LEU A 135 -6.77 11.15 -4.79
N SER A 136 -7.79 11.54 -5.55
CA SER A 136 -8.17 12.95 -5.76
C SER A 136 -8.55 13.68 -4.47
N GLN A 137 -8.95 12.94 -3.42
CA GLN A 137 -9.28 13.47 -2.10
C GLN A 137 -8.05 14.06 -1.39
N PHE A 138 -6.85 13.56 -1.69
CA PHE A 138 -5.60 13.94 -1.01
C PHE A 138 -4.74 14.91 -1.84
N ILE A 139 -4.88 14.87 -3.16
CA ILE A 139 -4.09 15.74 -4.04
C ILE A 139 -4.65 17.17 -4.07
N LYS A 140 -5.97 17.37 -3.91
CA LYS A 140 -6.59 18.71 -3.95
C LYS A 140 -6.28 19.58 -2.74
N GLU A 141 -5.88 19.00 -1.62
CA GLU A 141 -5.55 19.74 -0.39
C GLU A 141 -4.12 20.33 -0.40
N SER A 142 -3.32 20.07 -1.46
CA SER A 142 -1.91 20.46 -1.54
C SER A 142 -1.59 21.52 -2.60
N LYS A 143 -2.60 22.20 -3.17
CA LYS A 143 -2.45 23.40 -4.02
C LYS A 143 -3.14 24.58 -3.37
#